data_AF-H8GVK1-F1
#
_entry.id   AF-H8GVK1-F1
#
_cell.length_a   1.000
_cell.length_b   1.000
_cell.length_c   1.000
_cell.angle_alpha   90.00
_cell.angle_beta   90.00
_cell.angle_gamma   90.00
#
_symmetry.space_group_name_H-M   'P 1'
#
loop_
_entity.id
_entity.type
_entity.pdbx_description
1 polymer ?
#
loop_
_entity_poly.entity_id
_entity_poly.type
_entity_poly.pdbx_seq_one_letter_code
_entity_poly.pdbx_strand_id
1 'polypeptide(L)'
;MKSWLLAAFAALSVPAASACRAAPADVALAETVTARTAGVQGPVGVWQTGASPNGGPAAADPAPPHVAGEVAGRPQKLATRREQDAVLERADQLMARLEQAVAERRLSQARANRWRSDLHTVRRDVQQAARRQGVVSAAEQAGYDRVLAGVERGLGDLRAPR
;
A
#
# COMPACT_ATOMS: atom_id res chain seq x y z
N MET A 1 -41.45 10.15 -40.05
CA MET A 1 -41.95 11.47 -39.61
C MET A 1 -41.09 11.92 -38.41
N LYS A 2 -40.40 13.07 -38.53
CA LYS A 2 -39.83 13.95 -37.45
C LYS A 2 -38.98 13.24 -36.37
N SER A 3 -37.64 13.28 -36.31
CA SER A 3 -36.65 14.37 -36.37
C SER A 3 -36.96 15.56 -35.44
N TRP A 4 -35.96 15.90 -34.60
CA TRP A 4 -35.72 17.14 -33.80
C TRP A 4 -36.18 17.21 -32.32
N LEU A 5 -35.20 17.27 -31.40
CA LEU A 5 -34.90 18.36 -30.42
C LEU A 5 -33.93 17.82 -29.34
N LEU A 6 -32.61 17.91 -29.50
CA LEU A 6 -31.71 19.02 -29.13
C LEU A 6 -31.89 19.60 -27.70
N ALA A 7 -30.92 19.23 -26.85
CA ALA A 7 -30.13 20.02 -25.91
C ALA A 7 -30.75 21.24 -25.22
N ALA A 8 -30.73 21.22 -23.88
CA ALA A 8 -30.61 22.41 -23.05
C ALA A 8 -29.55 22.17 -21.96
N PHE A 9 -28.39 22.72 -22.22
CA PHE A 9 -27.25 22.90 -21.32
C PHE A 9 -27.57 24.10 -20.43
N ALA A 10 -27.64 23.93 -19.11
CA ALA A 10 -27.79 25.05 -18.18
C ALA A 10 -26.80 24.93 -17.01
N ALA A 11 -25.72 25.70 -17.17
CA ALA A 11 -25.03 26.48 -16.15
C ALA A 11 -24.38 25.76 -14.95
N LEU A 12 -23.04 25.67 -15.06
CA LEU A 12 -22.12 25.91 -13.94
C LEU A 12 -22.59 27.12 -13.11
N SER A 13 -22.62 26.95 -11.79
CA SER A 13 -22.43 28.05 -10.84
C SER A 13 -21.81 27.50 -9.56
N VAL A 14 -20.49 27.60 -9.48
CA VAL A 14 -19.73 27.51 -8.23
C VAL A 14 -19.65 28.93 -7.65
N PRO A 15 -19.94 29.09 -6.35
CA PRO A 15 -19.23 30.07 -5.54
C PRO A 15 -18.42 29.36 -4.48
N ALA A 16 -17.10 29.57 -4.56
CA ALA A 16 -16.21 29.47 -3.43
C ALA A 16 -16.56 30.57 -2.42
N ALA A 17 -16.67 30.21 -1.14
CA ALA A 17 -16.57 31.17 -0.05
C ALA A 17 -15.84 30.51 1.13
N SER A 18 -14.55 30.81 1.21
CA SER A 18 -13.75 30.69 2.43
C SER A 18 -14.43 31.42 3.58
N ALA A 19 -14.63 30.75 4.69
CA ALA A 19 -14.80 31.41 5.98
C ALA A 19 -13.69 30.91 6.91
N CYS A 20 -12.58 31.66 6.90
CA CYS A 20 -11.64 31.68 8.00
C CYS A 20 -12.38 32.09 9.27
N ARG A 21 -12.35 31.27 10.32
CA ARG A 21 -12.61 31.75 11.67
C ARG A 21 -11.39 31.45 12.53
N ALA A 22 -10.59 32.48 12.70
CA ALA A 22 -9.46 32.52 13.61
C ALA A 22 -9.91 32.96 15.01
N ALA A 23 -9.50 32.16 16.00
CA ALA A 23 -9.08 32.52 17.37
C ALA A 23 -10.12 33.11 18.35
N PRO A 24 -9.85 33.22 19.68
CA PRO A 24 -8.62 32.86 20.42
C PRO A 24 -8.81 32.15 21.79
N ALA A 25 -7.65 31.76 22.35
CA ALA A 25 -7.22 31.94 23.75
C ALA A 25 -7.62 30.96 24.89
N ASP A 26 -6.55 30.56 25.60
CA ASP A 26 -6.42 30.32 27.03
C ASP A 26 -7.09 29.10 27.67
N VAL A 27 -6.28 28.04 27.87
CA VAL A 27 -6.02 27.53 29.23
C VAL A 27 -4.55 27.10 29.33
N ALA A 28 -3.84 27.77 30.23
CA ALA A 28 -2.47 27.51 30.64
C ALA A 28 -2.37 26.42 31.72
N LEU A 29 -1.12 26.05 32.04
CA LEU A 29 -0.65 25.26 33.20
C LEU A 29 -0.92 23.74 33.15
N ALA A 30 0.01 22.84 33.52
CA ALA A 30 1.29 22.97 34.19
C ALA A 30 2.15 21.71 33.95
N GLU A 31 3.47 21.93 33.92
CA GLU A 31 4.54 21.13 34.57
C GLU A 31 4.56 19.60 34.41
N THR A 32 5.60 19.09 33.74
CA THR A 32 6.70 18.43 34.46
C THR A 32 7.97 18.36 33.61
N VAL A 33 8.99 19.10 34.05
CA VAL A 33 10.38 18.87 33.68
C VAL A 33 10.86 17.66 34.49
N THR A 34 11.39 16.64 33.83
CA THR A 34 12.36 15.75 34.46
C THR A 34 13.47 15.46 33.47
N ALA A 35 14.57 16.19 33.66
CA ALA A 35 15.85 15.83 33.10
C ALA A 35 16.31 14.50 33.71
N ARG A 36 16.73 13.54 32.88
CA ARG A 36 17.81 12.64 33.29
C ARG A 36 18.74 12.37 32.11
N THR A 37 19.84 13.08 32.19
CA THR A 37 21.06 12.96 31.41
C THR A 37 21.79 11.65 31.73
N ALA A 38 22.61 11.25 30.76
CA ALA A 38 23.84 10.46 30.88
C ALA A 38 23.76 8.93 30.69
N GLY A 39 24.29 8.49 29.53
CA GLY A 39 25.54 7.72 29.53
C GLY A 39 25.45 6.27 29.05
N VAL A 40 26.56 5.82 28.42
CA VAL A 40 26.89 4.47 27.93
C VAL A 40 26.34 4.22 26.50
N GLN A 41 27.02 4.54 25.39
CA GLN A 41 28.38 4.15 24.96
C GLN A 41 28.73 2.69 25.31
N GLY A 42 28.50 1.77 24.37
CA GLY A 42 29.03 0.42 24.43
C GLY A 42 28.59 -0.45 23.25
N PRO A 43 29.51 -0.92 22.38
CA PRO A 43 29.21 -1.77 21.23
C PRO A 43 29.20 -3.26 21.64
N VAL A 44 28.18 -4.01 21.24
CA VAL A 44 28.10 -5.47 21.48
C VAL A 44 27.32 -6.09 20.32
N GLY A 45 27.78 -7.09 19.58
CA GLY A 45 29.05 -7.79 19.54
C GLY A 45 29.16 -8.45 18.16
N VAL A 46 30.28 -8.20 17.50
CA VAL A 46 30.74 -8.94 16.32
C VAL A 46 30.99 -10.38 16.77
N TRP A 47 30.36 -11.35 16.11
CA TRP A 47 30.74 -12.76 16.25
C TRP A 47 32.02 -12.98 15.47
N GLN A 48 33.14 -12.77 16.16
CA GLN A 48 34.48 -13.09 15.72
C GLN A 48 34.79 -14.50 16.23
N THR A 49 34.74 -15.50 15.37
CA THR A 49 35.34 -16.82 15.61
C THR A 49 36.65 -16.88 14.86
N GLY A 50 37.76 -16.74 15.60
CA GLY A 50 39.11 -16.98 15.12
C GLY A 50 39.73 -18.19 15.82
N ALA A 51 40.24 -19.13 15.02
CA ALA A 51 41.34 -20.06 15.29
C ALA A 51 41.69 -20.75 13.95
N SER A 52 42.64 -20.27 13.11
CA SER A 52 44.13 -20.30 13.15
C SER A 52 44.73 -21.68 12.72
N PRO A 53 46.02 -21.81 12.33
CA PRO A 53 46.67 -21.43 11.05
C PRO A 53 47.54 -22.58 10.43
N ASN A 54 48.35 -22.26 9.40
CA ASN A 54 49.31 -23.08 8.58
C ASN A 54 48.67 -23.83 7.39
N GLY A 55 49.19 -23.82 6.16
CA GLY A 55 50.49 -23.42 5.60
C GLY A 55 50.91 -24.48 4.57
N GLY A 56 50.94 -24.15 3.27
CA GLY A 56 51.45 -25.05 2.22
C GLY A 56 50.96 -24.70 0.80
N PRO A 57 51.84 -24.50 -0.20
CA PRO A 57 51.47 -23.97 -1.52
C PRO A 57 51.28 -25.05 -2.60
N ALA A 58 50.65 -24.60 -3.69
CA ALA A 58 50.68 -25.13 -5.07
C ALA A 58 49.90 -26.42 -5.39
N ALA A 59 48.78 -26.24 -6.11
CA ALA A 59 48.53 -26.96 -7.36
C ALA A 59 47.60 -26.11 -8.25
N ALA A 60 47.92 -26.07 -9.53
CA ALA A 60 47.31 -25.27 -10.57
C ALA A 60 45.82 -25.59 -10.84
N ASP A 61 45.13 -24.58 -11.38
CA ASP A 61 43.95 -24.57 -12.29
C ASP A 61 43.36 -25.93 -12.72
N PRO A 62 42.02 -26.03 -12.84
CA PRO A 62 41.34 -25.25 -13.88
C PRO A 62 40.12 -24.45 -13.40
N ALA A 63 40.05 -23.21 -13.89
CA ALA A 63 38.87 -22.36 -13.89
C ALA A 63 37.62 -23.17 -14.27
N PRO A 64 36.54 -23.14 -13.46
CA PRO A 64 35.28 -23.68 -13.91
C PRO A 64 34.81 -22.86 -15.12
N PRO A 65 34.26 -23.51 -16.16
CA PRO A 65 33.90 -22.83 -17.39
C PRO A 65 32.95 -21.69 -17.07
N HIS A 66 33.28 -20.50 -17.59
CA HIS A 66 32.30 -19.43 -17.74
C HIS A 66 31.10 -19.99 -18.50
N VAL A 67 30.06 -20.38 -17.78
CA VAL A 67 28.72 -20.57 -18.36
C VAL A 67 28.18 -19.17 -18.60
N ALA A 68 28.64 -18.57 -19.68
CA ALA A 68 27.91 -17.55 -20.39
C ALA A 68 26.72 -18.25 -21.07
N GLY A 69 25.60 -18.31 -20.37
CA GLY A 69 24.33 -18.82 -20.88
C GLY A 69 23.35 -18.95 -19.72
N GLU A 70 22.08 -18.59 -19.80
CA GLU A 70 21.26 -18.02 -20.84
C GLU A 70 19.97 -17.61 -20.09
N VAL A 71 19.55 -16.35 -20.21
CA VAL A 71 18.17 -15.87 -19.99
C VAL A 71 17.41 -16.42 -18.75
N ALA A 72 17.92 -16.25 -17.53
CA ALA A 72 17.15 -16.50 -16.29
C ALA A 72 16.32 -15.27 -15.81
N GLY A 73 16.18 -14.22 -16.65
CA GLY A 73 15.63 -12.93 -16.23
C GLY A 73 14.12 -12.73 -16.38
N ARG A 74 13.33 -13.72 -16.84
CA ARG A 74 11.94 -13.50 -17.28
C ARG A 74 10.77 -14.13 -16.49
N PRO A 75 10.92 -15.11 -15.57
CA PRO A 75 9.75 -15.63 -14.85
C PRO A 75 9.31 -14.74 -13.67
N GLN A 76 10.24 -14.22 -12.87
CA GLN A 76 9.91 -13.43 -11.68
C GLN A 76 9.18 -12.14 -12.03
N LYS A 77 9.65 -11.38 -13.04
CA LYS A 77 9.02 -10.11 -13.43
C LYS A 77 7.59 -10.27 -13.97
N LEU A 78 7.29 -11.42 -14.59
CA LEU A 78 5.94 -11.73 -15.08
C LEU A 78 5.02 -12.20 -13.95
N ALA A 79 5.53 -12.99 -13.00
CA ALA A 79 4.78 -13.38 -11.80
C ALA A 79 4.32 -12.15 -11.01
N THR A 80 5.23 -11.22 -10.74
CA THR A 80 4.90 -10.00 -9.96
C THR A 80 3.93 -9.07 -10.68
N ARG A 81 3.90 -9.07 -12.02
CA ARG A 81 2.91 -8.30 -12.78
C ARG A 81 1.51 -8.93 -12.69
N ARG A 82 1.41 -10.25 -12.82
CA ARG A 82 0.13 -10.97 -12.63
C ARG A 82 -0.40 -10.81 -11.22
N GLU A 83 0.47 -10.84 -10.23
CA GLU A 83 0.13 -10.62 -8.82
C GLU A 83 -0.40 -9.20 -8.58
N GLN A 84 0.24 -8.18 -9.17
CA GLN A 84 -0.27 -6.79 -9.13
C GLN A 84 -1.65 -6.68 -9.77
N ASP A 85 -1.82 -7.27 -10.96
CA ASP A 85 -3.10 -7.25 -11.68
C ASP A 85 -4.20 -7.94 -10.85
N ALA A 86 -3.89 -9.04 -10.15
CA ALA A 86 -4.83 -9.73 -9.26
C ALA A 86 -5.25 -8.86 -8.05
N VAL A 87 -4.31 -8.12 -7.45
CA VAL A 87 -4.62 -7.19 -6.34
C VAL A 87 -5.55 -6.07 -6.82
N LEU A 88 -5.28 -5.52 -8.01
CA LEU A 88 -6.13 -4.49 -8.61
C LEU A 88 -7.52 -5.01 -8.96
N GLU A 89 -7.60 -6.19 -9.57
CA GLU A 89 -8.87 -6.83 -9.91
C GLU A 89 -9.70 -7.08 -8.64
N ARG A 90 -9.07 -7.59 -7.57
CA ARG A 90 -9.74 -7.81 -6.29
C ARG A 90 -10.24 -6.50 -5.68
N ALA A 91 -9.46 -5.43 -5.74
CA ALA A 91 -9.88 -4.12 -5.26
C ALA A 91 -11.09 -3.58 -6.04
N ASP A 92 -11.12 -3.75 -7.36
CA ASP A 92 -12.23 -3.33 -8.22
C ASP A 92 -13.50 -4.17 -7.96
N GLN A 93 -13.37 -5.48 -7.76
CA GLN A 93 -14.49 -6.35 -7.36
C GLN A 93 -15.07 -5.92 -6.00
N LEU A 94 -14.21 -5.58 -5.02
CA LEU A 94 -14.66 -5.08 -3.72
C LEU A 94 -15.35 -3.72 -3.84
N MET A 95 -14.88 -2.84 -4.73
CA MET A 95 -15.54 -1.56 -5.00
C MET A 95 -16.95 -1.77 -5.55
N ALA A 96 -17.13 -2.67 -6.53
CA ALA A 96 -18.45 -2.98 -7.08
C ALA A 96 -19.40 -3.55 -6.01
N ARG A 97 -18.92 -4.47 -5.16
CA ARG A 97 -19.70 -5.03 -4.05
C ARG A 97 -20.06 -3.97 -3.01
N LEU A 98 -19.14 -3.04 -2.73
CA LEU A 98 -19.37 -1.92 -1.82
C LEU A 98 -20.47 -0.99 -2.35
N GLU A 99 -20.43 -0.65 -3.63
CA GLU A 99 -21.44 0.20 -4.27
C GLU A 99 -22.81 -0.46 -4.27
N GLN A 100 -22.88 -1.77 -4.52
CA GLN A 100 -24.11 -2.54 -4.38
C GLN A 100 -24.66 -2.50 -2.95
N ALA A 101 -23.83 -2.72 -1.93
CA ALA A 101 -24.27 -2.68 -0.53
C ALA A 101 -24.78 -1.29 -0.11
N VAL A 102 -24.20 -0.22 -0.67
CA VAL A 102 -24.68 1.16 -0.46
C VAL A 102 -26.02 1.39 -1.16
N ALA A 103 -26.18 0.93 -2.40
CA ALA A 103 -27.43 1.04 -3.14
C ALA A 103 -28.58 0.30 -2.42
N GLU A 104 -28.28 -0.85 -1.83
CA GLU A 104 -29.21 -1.65 -1.01
C GLU A 104 -29.43 -1.06 0.41
N ARG A 105 -28.80 0.08 0.73
CA ARG A 105 -28.86 0.76 2.05
C ARG A 105 -28.46 -0.13 3.23
N ARG A 106 -27.64 -1.17 2.97
CA ARG A 106 -27.12 -2.09 4.00
C ARG A 106 -25.90 -1.53 4.73
N LEU A 107 -25.33 -0.44 4.23
CA LEU A 107 -24.12 0.19 4.75
C LEU A 107 -24.34 1.67 5.05
N SER A 108 -23.85 2.13 6.20
CA SER A 108 -23.81 3.57 6.50
C SER A 108 -22.86 4.30 5.53
N GLN A 109 -23.24 5.50 5.08
CA GLN A 109 -22.43 6.29 4.14
C GLN A 109 -21.02 6.59 4.68
N ALA A 110 -20.87 6.83 5.99
CA ALA A 110 -19.56 7.07 6.62
C ALA A 110 -18.62 5.87 6.47
N ARG A 111 -19.11 4.65 6.75
CA ARG A 111 -18.35 3.41 6.56
C ARG A 111 -18.04 3.15 5.09
N ALA A 112 -18.99 3.43 4.20
CA ALA A 112 -18.79 3.34 2.76
C ALA A 112 -17.64 4.22 2.29
N ASN A 113 -17.63 5.49 2.70
CA ASN A 113 -16.60 6.45 2.31
C ASN A 113 -15.22 6.04 2.84
N ARG A 114 -15.16 5.51 4.07
CA ARG A 114 -13.91 4.97 4.62
C ARG A 114 -13.37 3.83 3.74
N TRP A 115 -14.19 2.82 3.44
CA TRP A 115 -13.75 1.69 2.62
C TRP A 115 -13.42 2.09 1.18
N ARG A 116 -14.16 3.04 0.57
CA ARG A 116 -13.78 3.61 -0.73
C ARG A 116 -12.39 4.24 -0.68
N SER A 117 -12.11 5.03 0.37
CA SER A 117 -10.80 5.66 0.56
C SER A 117 -9.69 4.62 0.72
N ASP A 118 -9.94 3.55 1.48
CA ASP A 118 -8.97 2.47 1.68
C ASP A 118 -8.67 1.76 0.35
N LEU A 119 -9.71 1.39 -0.41
CA LEU A 119 -9.55 0.73 -1.73
C LEU A 119 -8.86 1.63 -2.75
N HIS A 120 -9.19 2.93 -2.80
CA HIS A 120 -8.52 3.88 -3.68
C HIS A 120 -7.05 4.10 -3.30
N THR A 121 -6.72 4.07 -2.01
CA THR A 121 -5.34 4.14 -1.53
C THR A 121 -4.55 2.94 -2.03
N VAL A 122 -5.06 1.71 -1.81
CA VAL A 122 -4.42 0.48 -2.31
C VAL A 122 -4.17 0.55 -3.82
N ARG A 123 -5.19 0.95 -4.60
CA ARG A 123 -5.08 1.05 -6.05
C ARG A 123 -4.02 2.08 -6.48
N ARG A 124 -3.97 3.24 -5.83
CA ARG A 124 -2.96 4.28 -6.10
C ARG A 124 -1.56 3.79 -5.76
N ASP A 125 -1.39 3.17 -4.61
CA ASP A 125 -0.09 2.74 -4.10
C ASP A 125 0.49 1.60 -4.93
N VAL A 126 -0.33 0.62 -5.33
CA VAL A 126 0.07 -0.45 -6.27
C VAL A 126 0.51 0.14 -7.61
N GLN A 127 -0.27 1.06 -8.19
CA GLN A 127 0.11 1.71 -9.45
C GLN A 127 1.37 2.56 -9.32
N GLN A 128 1.54 3.24 -8.19
CA GLN A 128 2.72 4.07 -7.93
C GLN A 128 3.97 3.21 -7.74
N ALA A 129 3.88 2.11 -7.01
CA ALA A 129 4.95 1.13 -6.85
C ALA A 129 5.34 0.51 -8.20
N ALA A 130 4.34 0.12 -9.01
CA ALA A 130 4.56 -0.36 -10.38
C ALA A 130 5.29 0.67 -11.26
N ARG A 131 4.98 1.96 -11.14
CA ARG A 131 5.66 3.04 -11.89
C ARG A 131 7.09 3.29 -11.39
N ARG A 132 7.32 3.24 -10.08
CA ARG A 132 8.62 3.59 -9.47
C ARG A 132 9.63 2.46 -9.55
N GLN A 133 9.19 1.24 -9.25
CA GLN A 133 10.07 0.09 -9.08
C GLN A 133 9.86 -0.97 -10.16
N GLY A 134 8.81 -0.85 -10.98
CA GLY A 134 8.43 -1.85 -11.99
C GLY A 134 7.76 -3.10 -11.40
N VAL A 135 7.90 -3.31 -10.09
CA VAL A 135 7.34 -4.43 -9.33
C VAL A 135 6.91 -3.96 -7.93
N VAL A 136 5.86 -4.58 -7.39
CA VAL A 136 5.47 -4.42 -5.97
C VAL A 136 6.22 -5.45 -5.14
N SER A 137 6.78 -5.05 -4.00
CA SER A 137 7.46 -5.99 -3.12
C SER A 137 6.47 -6.92 -2.40
N ALA A 138 6.90 -8.14 -2.06
CA ALA A 138 6.05 -9.10 -1.35
C ALA A 138 5.53 -8.55 0.00
N ALA A 139 6.33 -7.72 0.69
CA ALA A 139 5.93 -7.08 1.94
C ALA A 139 4.80 -6.05 1.74
N GLU A 140 4.89 -5.23 0.69
CA GLU A 140 3.83 -4.28 0.31
C GLU A 140 2.56 -5.03 -0.11
N GLN A 141 2.71 -6.09 -0.92
CA GLN A 141 1.60 -6.92 -1.35
C GLN A 141 0.85 -7.53 -0.15
N ALA A 142 1.57 -8.10 0.81
CA ALA A 142 0.96 -8.60 2.05
C ALA A 142 0.28 -7.47 2.88
N GLY A 143 0.80 -6.25 2.80
CA GLY A 143 0.14 -5.06 3.34
C GLY A 143 -1.21 -4.79 2.68
N TYR A 144 -1.25 -4.73 1.36
CA TYR A 144 -2.46 -4.53 0.58
C TYR A 144 -3.48 -5.65 0.81
N ASP A 145 -3.04 -6.90 0.81
CA ASP A 145 -3.92 -8.07 1.03
C ASP A 145 -4.59 -8.02 2.40
N ARG A 146 -3.91 -7.55 3.45
CA ARG A 146 -4.53 -7.35 4.78
C ARG A 146 -5.62 -6.29 4.76
N VAL A 147 -5.39 -5.19 4.05
CA VAL A 147 -6.40 -4.13 3.89
C VAL A 147 -7.62 -4.66 3.13
N LEU A 148 -7.39 -5.32 1.98
CA LEU A 148 -8.45 -5.91 1.17
C LEU A 148 -9.24 -6.97 1.95
N ALA A 149 -8.56 -7.84 2.71
CA ALA A 149 -9.20 -8.84 3.55
C ALA A 149 -10.03 -8.21 4.68
N GLY A 150 -9.58 -7.07 5.24
CA GLY A 150 -10.35 -6.32 6.24
C GLY A 150 -11.65 -5.75 5.67
N VAL A 151 -11.60 -5.18 4.46
CA VAL A 151 -12.79 -4.68 3.74
C VAL A 151 -13.71 -5.84 3.38
N GLU A 152 -13.17 -6.94 2.84
CA GLU A 152 -13.94 -8.12 2.46
C GLU A 152 -14.68 -8.75 3.65
N ARG A 153 -13.99 -8.92 4.78
CA ARG A 153 -14.61 -9.42 6.01
C ARG A 153 -15.75 -8.50 6.46
N GLY A 154 -15.49 -7.19 6.51
CA GLY A 154 -16.51 -6.21 6.88
C GLY A 154 -17.73 -6.20 5.95
N LEU A 155 -17.54 -6.43 4.65
CA LEU A 155 -18.64 -6.59 3.69
C LEU A 155 -19.35 -7.94 3.83
N GLY A 156 -18.63 -9.01 4.12
CA GLY A 156 -19.17 -10.35 4.36
C GLY A 156 -20.12 -10.39 5.55
N ASP A 157 -19.76 -9.71 6.64
CA ASP A 157 -20.57 -9.61 7.86
C ASP A 157 -21.95 -8.97 7.62
N LEU A 158 -22.09 -8.16 6.56
CA LEU A 158 -23.36 -7.50 6.20
C LEU A 158 -24.31 -8.42 5.42
N ARG A 159 -23.79 -9.52 4.85
CA ARG A 159 -24.57 -10.45 4.03
C ARG A 159 -25.21 -11.57 4.84
N ALA A 160 -24.71 -11.84 6.04
CA ALA A 160 -25.30 -12.84 6.92
C ALA A 160 -26.68 -12.34 7.40
N PRO A 161 -27.79 -13.02 7.04
CA PRO A 161 -29.09 -12.68 7.60
C PRO A 161 -29.05 -12.92 9.11
N ARG A 162 -29.45 -11.91 9.88
CA ARG A 162 -29.72 -12.06 11.32
C ARG A 162 -31.06 -12.74 11.55
#